data_AF-A0A2S2QQM7-F1
#
_entry.id   AF-A0A2S2QQM7-F1
#
_cell.length_a   1.000
_cell.length_b   1.000
_cell.length_c   1.000
_cell.angle_alpha   90.00
_cell.angle_beta   90.00
_cell.angle_gamma   90.00
#
_symmetry.space_group_name_H-M   'P 1'
#
loop_
_entity.id
_entity.type
_entity.pdbx_description
1 polymer ?
#
loop_
_entity_poly.entity_id
_entity_poly.type
_entity_poly.pdbx_seq_one_letter_code
_entity_poly.pdbx_strand_id
1 'polypeptide(L)'
;WRLTVAVSDMFLKAPPSVPLVELLCNGQLVFKSSIILSGTNFNQVINWFSTKLHLVLVERVGETASLYGSTASSEQLCLLVKSNSNNVSVEAKCTSQTLVDNLMSEIKSTYNI
;
A
#
# COMPACT_ATOMS: atom_id res chain seq x y z
N TRP A 1 29.63 2.18 -0.48
CA TRP A 1 28.59 1.18 -0.20
C TRP A 1 27.24 1.88 -0.22
N ARG A 2 26.50 1.82 -1.34
CA ARG A 2 25.11 2.33 -1.38
C ARG A 2 24.23 1.18 -0.92
N LEU A 3 23.71 1.25 0.30
CA LEU A 3 22.69 0.31 0.75
C LEU A 3 21.42 0.60 -0.07
N THR A 4 21.16 -0.23 -1.07
CA THR A 4 19.87 -0.22 -1.76
C THR A 4 18.88 -0.93 -0.84
N VAL A 5 18.34 -0.20 0.14
CA VAL A 5 17.26 -0.71 1.00
C VAL A 5 16.01 -0.80 0.13
N ALA A 6 15.38 -1.97 0.06
CA ALA A 6 14.13 -2.13 -0.66
C ALA A 6 13.03 -1.31 0.03
N VAL A 7 12.05 -0.81 -0.72
CA VAL A 7 10.96 0.00 -0.13
C VAL A 7 10.16 -0.82 0.88
N SER A 8 10.06 -2.12 0.64
CA SER A 8 9.52 -3.12 1.57
C SER A 8 10.17 -3.07 2.96
N ASP A 9 11.49 -2.88 3.04
CA ASP A 9 12.24 -2.83 4.31
C ASP A 9 12.12 -1.48 5.05
N MET A 10 11.55 -0.46 4.39
CA MET A 10 11.38 0.87 5.00
C MET A 10 10.16 0.95 5.92
N PHE A 11 9.20 0.03 5.78
CA PHE A 11 7.94 0.06 6.53
C PHE A 11 8.05 -0.60 7.90
N LEU A 12 7.58 0.14 8.89
CA LEU A 12 7.38 -0.34 10.24
C LEU A 12 5.99 -0.95 10.36
N LYS A 13 5.90 -2.14 10.95
CA LYS A 13 4.64 -2.81 11.22
C LYS A 13 3.94 -2.14 12.41
N ALA A 14 3.28 -1.02 12.17
CA ALA A 14 2.58 -0.25 13.19
C ALA A 14 1.16 0.13 12.71
N PRO A 15 0.14 0.02 13.59
CA PRO A 15 -1.20 0.54 13.29
C PRO A 15 -1.17 2.08 13.21
N PRO A 16 -2.12 2.69 12.48
CA PRO A 16 -2.21 4.14 12.42
C PRO A 16 -2.56 4.72 13.80
N SER A 17 -1.98 5.88 14.12
CA SER A 17 -2.21 6.58 15.40
C SER A 17 -3.58 7.27 15.49
N VAL A 18 -4.23 7.50 14.34
CA VAL A 18 -5.58 8.06 14.21
C VAL A 18 -6.36 7.25 13.15
N PRO A 19 -7.70 7.33 13.12
CA PRO A 19 -8.49 6.64 12.10
C PRO A 19 -8.01 6.93 10.67
N LEU A 20 -7.99 5.91 9.81
CA LEU A 20 -7.55 6.03 8.42
C LEU A 20 -8.32 7.12 7.65
N VAL A 21 -9.63 7.25 7.90
CA VAL A 21 -10.48 8.27 7.31
C VAL A 21 -9.99 9.67 7.67
N GLU A 22 -9.53 9.88 8.91
CA GLU A 22 -9.01 11.16 9.37
C GLU A 22 -7.68 11.50 8.69
N LEU A 23 -6.79 10.52 8.51
CA LEU A 23 -5.56 10.67 7.71
C LEU A 23 -5.84 11.00 6.24
N LEU A 24 -6.93 10.48 5.69
CA LEU A 24 -7.33 10.77 4.30
C LEU A 24 -7.98 12.15 4.17
N CYS A 25 -8.75 12.56 5.19
CA CYS A 25 -9.45 13.85 5.22
C CYS A 25 -8.52 15.03 5.56
N ASN A 26 -7.45 14.81 6.33
CA ASN A 26 -6.53 15.87 6.72
C ASN A 26 -5.62 16.36 5.58
N GLY A 27 -5.65 15.71 4.41
CA GLY A 27 -4.92 16.12 3.22
C GLY A 27 -3.42 15.89 3.26
N GLN A 28 -2.86 15.21 4.27
CA GLN A 28 -1.43 14.90 4.34
C GLN A 28 -0.99 13.94 3.24
N LEU A 29 -1.89 13.05 2.80
CA LEU A 29 -1.63 12.08 1.74
C LEU A 29 -1.92 12.71 0.36
N VAL A 30 -0.96 13.50 -0.12
CA VAL A 30 -1.10 14.30 -1.34
C VAL A 30 -0.92 13.46 -2.61
N PHE A 31 0.02 12.50 -2.59
CA PHE A 31 0.39 11.75 -3.78
C PHE A 31 -0.42 10.48 -3.89
N LYS A 32 -1.00 10.23 -5.07
CA LYS A 32 -1.87 9.09 -5.35
C LYS A 32 -1.39 8.35 -6.59
N SER A 33 -1.38 7.03 -6.53
CA SER A 33 -1.10 6.15 -7.67
C SER A 33 -2.02 4.94 -7.65
N SER A 34 -2.38 4.37 -8.80
CA SER A 34 -3.23 3.18 -8.88
C SER A 34 -2.79 2.22 -9.99
N ILE A 35 -2.97 0.93 -9.75
CA ILE A 35 -2.74 -0.16 -10.70
C ILE A 35 -3.87 -1.18 -10.63
N ILE A 36 -3.99 -1.98 -11.68
CA ILE A 36 -4.94 -3.08 -11.77
C ILE A 36 -4.13 -4.36 -11.99
N LEU A 37 -4.31 -5.33 -11.10
CA LEU A 37 -3.67 -6.64 -11.13
C LEU A 37 -4.68 -7.64 -11.70
N SER A 38 -4.46 -8.10 -12.94
CA SER A 38 -5.31 -9.11 -13.57
C SER A 38 -4.89 -10.53 -13.21
N GLY A 39 -5.85 -11.43 -13.02
CA GLY A 39 -5.57 -12.86 -12.75
C GLY A 39 -4.98 -13.14 -11.37
N THR A 40 -5.14 -12.22 -10.42
CA THR A 40 -4.64 -12.35 -9.04
C THR A 40 -5.79 -12.44 -8.05
N ASN A 41 -5.59 -13.18 -6.96
CA ASN A 41 -6.62 -13.31 -5.92
C ASN A 41 -6.49 -12.19 -4.88
N PHE A 42 -7.63 -11.60 -4.50
CA PHE A 42 -7.71 -10.54 -3.50
C PHE A 42 -6.99 -10.87 -2.18
N ASN A 43 -7.18 -12.08 -1.64
CA ASN A 43 -6.54 -12.47 -0.38
C ASN A 43 -5.03 -12.67 -0.55
N GLN A 44 -4.58 -13.13 -1.72
CA GLN A 44 -3.14 -13.25 -2.01
C GLN A 44 -2.47 -11.88 -2.07
N VAL A 45 -3.13 -10.91 -2.70
CA VAL A 45 -2.65 -9.53 -2.79
C VAL A 45 -2.54 -8.89 -1.39
N ILE A 46 -3.57 -9.01 -0.56
CA ILE A 46 -3.52 -8.52 0.84
C ILE A 46 -2.42 -9.20 1.64
N ASN A 47 -2.31 -10.53 1.53
CA ASN A 47 -1.29 -11.27 2.26
C ASN A 47 0.12 -10.88 1.82
N TRP A 48 0.33 -10.66 0.53
CA TRP A 48 1.59 -10.15 0.00
C TRP A 48 1.92 -8.77 0.58
N PHE A 49 0.97 -7.83 0.54
CA PHE A 49 1.17 -6.50 1.12
C PHE A 49 1.49 -6.54 2.62
N SER A 50 0.80 -7.39 3.38
CA SER A 50 1.04 -7.48 4.82
C SER A 50 2.37 -8.16 5.17
N THR A 51 2.81 -9.12 4.36
CA THR A 51 4.04 -9.89 4.63
C THR A 51 5.30 -9.25 4.05
N LYS A 52 5.22 -8.64 2.86
CA LYS A 52 6.38 -8.06 2.17
C LYS A 52 6.61 -6.60 2.51
N LEU A 53 5.54 -5.82 2.59
CA LEU A 53 5.62 -4.39 2.88
C LEU A 53 5.30 -4.07 4.35
N HIS A 54 5.12 -5.09 5.19
CA HIS A 54 4.76 -4.94 6.60
C HIS A 54 3.50 -4.07 6.85
N LEU A 55 2.60 -4.01 5.88
CA LEU A 55 1.39 -3.21 6.00
C LEU A 55 0.38 -3.88 6.93
N VAL A 56 -0.29 -3.06 7.72
CA VAL A 56 -1.33 -3.48 8.64
C VAL A 56 -2.67 -3.37 7.93
N LEU A 57 -3.44 -4.47 7.92
CA LEU A 57 -4.83 -4.45 7.48
C LEU A 57 -5.65 -3.69 8.53
N VAL A 58 -6.16 -2.51 8.16
CA VAL A 58 -6.93 -1.65 9.06
C VAL A 58 -8.40 -1.99 9.00
N GLU A 59 -8.92 -2.20 7.79
CA GLU A 59 -10.35 -2.44 7.58
C GLU A 59 -10.54 -3.38 6.39
N ARG A 60 -11.57 -4.22 6.47
CA ARG A 60 -12.05 -5.04 5.35
C ARG A 60 -13.57 -5.04 5.34
N VAL A 61 -14.16 -4.60 4.23
CA VAL A 61 -15.61 -4.60 4.00
C VAL A 61 -15.88 -5.29 2.67
N GLY A 62 -16.40 -6.51 2.74
CA GLY A 62 -16.69 -7.34 1.57
C GLY A 62 -15.44 -7.57 0.70
N GLU A 63 -15.51 -7.07 -0.53
CA GLU A 63 -14.46 -7.16 -1.56
C GLU A 63 -13.48 -5.97 -1.54
N THR A 64 -13.52 -5.15 -0.50
CA THR A 64 -12.63 -3.99 -0.33
C THR A 64 -11.85 -4.11 0.97
N ALA A 65 -10.57 -3.73 0.95
CA ALA A 65 -9.68 -3.74 2.10
C ALA A 65 -8.81 -2.48 2.11
N SER A 66 -8.61 -1.92 3.29
CA SER A 66 -7.74 -0.78 3.53
C SER A 66 -6.55 -1.21 4.36
N LEU A 67 -5.35 -0.96 3.86
CA LEU A 67 -4.10 -1.21 4.58
C LEU A 67 -3.38 0.11 4.88
N TYR A 68 -2.59 0.09 5.94
CA TYR A 68 -1.78 1.20 6.37
C TYR A 68 -0.33 0.78 6.60
N GLY A 69 0.58 1.68 6.26
CA GLY A 69 1.99 1.58 6.62
C GLY A 69 2.56 2.94 6.95
N SER A 70 3.64 2.92 7.73
CA SER A 70 4.47 4.10 7.96
C SER A 70 5.93 3.72 7.89
N THR A 71 6.76 4.64 7.42
CA THR A 71 8.21 4.44 7.37
C THR A 71 8.88 5.00 8.63
N ALA A 72 10.14 4.63 8.86
CA ALA A 72 10.96 5.24 9.90
C ALA A 72 11.16 6.76 9.71
N SER A 73 11.07 7.26 8.47
CA SER A 73 11.06 8.68 8.11
C SER A 73 9.73 9.39 8.41
N SER A 74 8.78 8.73 9.08
CA SER A 74 7.42 9.24 9.35
C SER A 74 6.60 9.53 8.09
N GLU A 75 6.94 8.91 6.95
CA GLU A 75 6.10 8.97 5.76
C GLU A 75 4.96 7.97 5.92
N GLN A 76 3.75 8.40 5.59
CA GLN A 76 2.55 7.58 5.76
C GLN A 76 2.08 7.05 4.42
N LEU A 77 1.61 5.81 4.40
CA LEU A 77 1.07 5.12 3.24
C LEU A 77 -0.28 4.51 3.59
N CYS A 78 -1.28 4.82 2.77
CA CYS A 78 -2.57 4.15 2.78
C CYS A 78 -2.76 3.40 1.46
N LEU A 79 -3.10 2.13 1.54
CA LEU A 79 -3.50 1.32 0.38
C LEU A 79 -4.99 1.00 0.47
N LEU A 80 -5.68 1.15 -0.64
CA LEU A 80 -7.02 0.65 -0.87
C LEU A 80 -6.94 -0.47 -1.91
N VAL A 81 -7.32 -1.67 -1.52
CA VAL A 81 -7.37 -2.84 -2.38
C VAL A 81 -8.82 -3.18 -2.61
N LYS A 82 -9.23 -3.33 -3.87
CA LYS A 82 -10.59 -3.67 -4.26
C LYS A 82 -10.58 -4.83 -5.24
N SER A 83 -11.29 -5.90 -4.92
CA SER A 83 -11.57 -6.99 -5.85
C SER A 83 -12.70 -6.58 -6.80
N ASN A 84 -12.49 -6.82 -8.09
CA ASN A 84 -13.50 -6.80 -9.14
C ASN A 84 -13.43 -8.17 -9.85
N SER A 85 -14.51 -8.64 -10.47
CA SER A 85 -14.72 -10.02 -10.95
C SER A 85 -13.47 -10.85 -11.28
N ASN A 86 -12.53 -10.34 -12.10
CA ASN A 86 -11.27 -11.02 -12.47
C ASN A 86 -9.99 -10.22 -12.14
N ASN A 87 -10.10 -9.05 -11.51
CA ASN A 87 -9.01 -8.10 -11.32
C ASN A 87 -8.99 -7.56 -9.89
N VAL A 88 -7.82 -7.27 -9.36
CA VAL A 88 -7.65 -6.56 -8.09
C VAL A 88 -7.10 -5.17 -8.37
N SER A 89 -7.90 -4.14 -8.08
CA SER A 89 -7.46 -2.75 -8.13
C SER A 89 -6.73 -2.39 -6.85
N VAL A 90 -5.55 -1.79 -6.97
CA VAL A 90 -4.77 -1.27 -5.85
C VAL A 90 -4.61 0.22 -6.05
N GLU A 91 -4.99 0.99 -5.03
CA GLU A 91 -4.83 2.44 -5.00
C GLU A 91 -3.98 2.82 -3.80
N ALA A 92 -2.86 3.48 -4.05
CA ALA A 92 -1.92 3.92 -3.04
C ALA A 92 -2.01 5.43 -2.86
N LYS A 93 -2.01 5.87 -1.61
CA LYS A 93 -1.91 7.27 -1.23
C LYS A 93 -0.78 7.45 -0.23
N CYS A 94 0.12 8.41 -0.48
CA CYS A 94 1.31 8.62 0.34
C CYS A 94 1.60 10.12 0.53
N THR A 95 2.37 10.43 1.56
CA THR A 95 2.94 11.76 1.82
C THR A 95 4.11 12.11 0.89
N SER A 96 4.65 11.13 0.16
CA SER A 96 5.87 11.28 -0.66
C SER A 96 5.73 10.62 -2.03
N GLN A 97 6.01 11.41 -3.08
CA GLN A 97 5.93 10.96 -4.48
C GLN A 97 6.94 9.83 -4.76
N THR A 98 8.17 9.97 -4.30
CA THR A 98 9.22 8.97 -4.52
C THR A 98 8.87 7.62 -3.90
N LEU A 99 8.27 7.63 -2.70
CA LEU A 99 7.84 6.41 -2.03
C LEU A 99 6.72 5.71 -2.80
N VAL A 100 5.69 6.45 -3.24
CA VAL A 100 4.57 5.86 -3.99
C VAL A 100 5.02 5.34 -5.36
N ASP A 101 5.95 6.01 -6.04
CA ASP A 101 6.48 5.57 -7.33
C ASP A 101 7.30 4.29 -7.21
N ASN A 102 8.22 4.25 -6.24
CA ASN A 102 9.04 3.06 -6.00
C ASN A 102 8.19 1.86 -5.57
N LEU A 103 7.24 2.08 -4.66
CA LEU A 103 6.26 1.08 -4.25
C LEU A 103 5.50 0.53 -5.46
N MET A 104 4.97 1.42 -6.30
CA MET A 104 4.19 1.02 -7.45
C MET A 104 5.02 0.25 -8.47
N SER A 105 6.29 0.63 -8.63
CA SER A 105 7.24 -0.10 -9.48
C SER A 105 7.56 -1.49 -8.92
N GLU A 106 7.68 -1.65 -7.60
CA GLU A 106 7.92 -2.94 -6.96
C GLU A 106 6.72 -3.89 -7.11
N ILE A 107 5.50 -3.37 -6.96
CA ILE A 107 4.28 -4.15 -7.20
C ILE A 107 4.20 -4.58 -8.66
N LYS A 108 4.47 -3.66 -9.59
CA LYS A 108 4.48 -3.97 -11.03
C LYS A 108 5.49 -5.06 -11.38
N SER A 109 6.71 -4.95 -10.85
CA SER A 109 7.75 -5.96 -11.05
C SER A 109 7.37 -7.31 -10.44
N THR A 110 6.66 -7.32 -9.31
CA THR A 110 6.22 -8.56 -8.64
C THR A 110 5.14 -9.28 -9.43
N TYR A 111 4.19 -8.53 -9.99
CA TYR A 111 3.06 -9.07 -10.76
C TYR A 111 3.32 -9.11 -12.28
N ASN A 112 4.55 -8.77 -12.71
CA ASN A 112 5.02 -8.78 -14.09
C ASN A 112 4.10 -8.04 -15.07
N ILE A 113 3.75 -6.81 -14.70
CA ILE A 113 2.90 -5.87 -15.46
C ILE A 113 3.62 -4.57 -15.80
#